data_AF-A0A815YLS5-F1
#
_entry.id   AF-A0A815YLS5-F1
#
_cell.length_a   1.000
_cell.length_b   1.000
_cell.length_c   1.000
_cell.angle_alpha   90.00
_cell.angle_beta   90.00
_cell.angle_gamma   90.00
#
_symmetry.space_group_name_H-M   'P 1'
#
loop_
_entity.id
_entity.type
_entity.pdbx_description
1 polymer ?
#
loop_
_entity_poly.entity_id
_entity_poly.type
_entity_poly.pdbx_seq_one_letter_code
_entity_poly.pdbx_strand_id
1 'polypeptide(L)'
;MASNDTSTYVEWMWQSNLNPYSPYEEEEWCSYSEEECEIIEEAYARGASRAQLNNYYIDFDSSKQVSIKDNNKRRPVKRVVHNKESWIKYEGKLGEGYFGKIIEDSKTYYSDSSRGAIRWLAPELCFDRSERCSFSSDVWAFGCVLLEMMTKKVPWRKIYEDNQELINALADERNG
;
A
#
# COMPACT_ATOMS: atom_id res chain seq x y z
N MET A 1 -15.38 30.11 14.08
CA MET A 1 -15.88 30.15 12.68
C MET A 1 -14.80 29.61 11.77
N ALA A 2 -14.97 28.35 11.38
CA ALA A 2 -14.50 27.72 10.14
C ALA A 2 -15.09 26.31 10.20
N SER A 3 -16.25 26.11 9.57
CA SER A 3 -16.79 24.79 9.32
C SER A 3 -15.84 24.11 8.33
N ASN A 4 -14.97 23.22 8.82
CA ASN A 4 -14.17 22.36 7.96
C ASN A 4 -15.13 21.48 7.17
N ASP A 5 -15.39 21.85 5.93
CA ASP A 5 -16.20 21.07 5.02
C ASP A 5 -15.41 19.79 4.65
N THR A 6 -15.64 18.73 5.43
CA THR A 6 -14.97 17.42 5.28
C THR A 6 -15.48 16.62 4.07
N SER A 7 -16.28 17.26 3.19
CA SER A 7 -16.92 16.63 2.03
C SER A 7 -15.99 16.44 0.83
N THR A 8 -14.77 16.98 0.88
CA THR A 8 -13.79 16.85 -0.20
C THR A 8 -12.51 16.15 0.25
N TYR A 9 -11.94 15.36 -0.66
CA TYR A 9 -10.61 14.76 -0.55
C TYR A 9 -9.74 15.34 -1.66
N VAL A 10 -8.45 15.54 -1.37
CA VAL A 10 -7.50 16.10 -2.32
C VAL A 10 -6.47 15.04 -2.64
N GLU A 11 -6.27 14.79 -3.93
CA GLU A 11 -5.27 13.87 -4.42
C GLU A 11 -4.22 14.64 -5.20
N TRP A 12 -2.95 14.36 -4.91
CA TRP A 12 -1.84 14.83 -5.72
C TRP A 12 -1.39 13.71 -6.63
N MET A 13 -1.16 14.03 -7.90
CA MET A 13 -0.76 13.07 -8.92
C MET A 13 0.47 13.55 -9.69
N TRP A 14 1.22 12.59 -10.22
CA TRP A 14 2.37 12.81 -11.10
C TRP A 14 2.23 12.00 -12.39
N GLN A 15 2.82 12.51 -13.46
CA GLN A 15 2.76 11.84 -14.76
C GLN A 15 3.76 10.69 -14.83
N SER A 16 3.26 9.45 -14.95
CA SER A 16 4.03 8.23 -14.80
C SER A 16 4.65 7.70 -16.08
N ASN A 17 4.24 8.22 -17.25
CA ASN A 17 4.82 7.88 -18.56
C ASN A 17 6.36 7.81 -18.53
N LEU A 18 6.94 6.90 -19.31
CA LEU A 18 8.39 6.84 -19.49
C LEU A 18 8.92 8.16 -20.06
N ASN A 19 8.18 8.76 -21.00
CA ASN A 19 8.39 10.12 -21.48
C ASN A 19 7.15 11.01 -21.21
N PRO A 20 7.12 11.74 -20.08
CA PRO A 20 5.99 12.60 -19.69
C PRO A 20 5.72 13.75 -20.66
N TYR A 21 6.65 14.06 -21.57
CA TYR A 21 6.54 15.17 -22.50
C TYR A 21 6.28 14.71 -23.94
N SER A 22 5.97 13.42 -24.15
CA SER A 22 5.60 12.89 -25.45
C SER A 22 4.24 13.43 -25.88
N PRO A 23 4.10 14.04 -27.08
CA PRO A 23 2.80 14.47 -27.59
C PRO A 23 2.00 13.30 -28.20
N TYR A 24 2.60 12.10 -28.26
CA TYR A 24 2.02 10.92 -28.91
C TYR A 24 1.54 9.87 -27.92
N GLU A 25 1.95 9.97 -26.65
CA GLU A 25 1.50 9.06 -25.59
C GLU A 25 0.32 9.69 -24.85
N GLU A 26 -0.65 8.87 -24.47
CA GLU A 26 -1.70 9.30 -23.56
C GLU A 26 -1.11 9.57 -22.17
N GLU A 27 -1.63 10.59 -21.49
CA GLU A 27 -1.13 10.96 -20.16
C GLU A 27 -1.54 9.92 -19.13
N GLU A 28 -0.56 9.21 -18.58
CA GLU A 28 -0.74 8.31 -17.46
C GLU A 28 -0.44 9.06 -16.17
N TRP A 29 -1.41 9.05 -15.25
CA TRP A 29 -1.31 9.74 -13.97
C TRP A 29 -1.34 8.73 -12.83
N CYS A 30 -0.35 8.82 -11.94
CA CYS A 30 -0.30 8.05 -10.71
C CYS A 30 -0.40 8.97 -9.50
N SER A 31 -1.10 8.51 -8.47
CA SER A 31 -1.20 9.20 -7.19
C SER A 31 0.13 9.13 -6.45
N TYR A 32 0.44 10.18 -5.70
CA TYR A 32 1.44 10.08 -4.65
C TYR A 32 0.92 9.20 -3.51
N SER A 33 1.82 8.69 -2.67
CA SER A 33 1.40 8.02 -1.43
C SER A 33 0.59 8.97 -0.52
N GLU A 34 -0.18 8.43 0.41
CA GLU A 34 -1.01 9.23 1.32
C GLU A 34 -0.11 10.18 2.15
N GLU A 35 1.02 9.69 2.63
CA GLU A 35 1.97 10.48 3.42
C GLU A 35 2.60 11.61 2.58
N GLU A 36 2.96 11.34 1.33
CA GLU A 36 3.46 12.37 0.42
C GLU A 36 2.37 13.38 0.06
N CYS A 37 1.13 12.95 -0.16
CA CYS A 37 0.00 13.84 -0.42
C CYS A 37 -0.23 14.80 0.75
N GLU A 38 -0.17 14.32 1.98
CA GLU A 38 -0.29 15.17 3.18
C GLU A 38 0.78 16.25 3.21
N ILE A 39 2.05 15.87 2.99
CA ILE A 39 3.17 16.83 2.97
C ILE A 39 2.99 17.87 1.87
N ILE A 40 2.62 17.45 0.66
CA ILE A 40 2.43 18.35 -0.48
C ILE A 40 1.26 19.32 -0.20
N GLU A 41 0.12 18.80 0.25
CA GLU A 41 -1.08 19.59 0.50
C GLU A 41 -0.87 20.58 1.65
N GLU A 42 -0.17 20.18 2.71
CA GLU A 42 0.12 21.06 3.84
C GLU A 42 1.03 22.24 3.41
N ALA A 43 2.05 21.98 2.59
CA ALA A 43 2.92 23.02 2.04
C ALA A 43 2.17 23.95 1.08
N TYR A 44 1.30 23.38 0.23
CA TYR A 44 0.47 24.14 -0.69
C TYR A 44 -0.53 25.05 0.05
N ALA A 45 -1.19 24.54 1.09
CA ALA A 45 -2.14 25.29 1.91
C ALA A 45 -1.48 26.46 2.67
N ARG A 46 -0.18 26.34 2.98
CA ARG A 46 0.63 27.42 3.56
C ARG A 46 1.08 28.47 2.54
N GLY A 47 0.83 28.27 1.24
CA GLY A 47 1.32 29.13 0.17
C GLY A 47 2.84 29.05 -0.01
N ALA A 48 3.45 27.91 0.30
CA ALA A 48 4.86 27.69 -0.01
C ALA A 48 5.05 27.63 -1.53
N SER A 49 6.26 27.95 -2.03
CA SER A 49 6.60 27.77 -3.45
C SER A 49 6.97 26.33 -3.81
N ARG A 50 7.35 25.52 -2.81
CA ARG A 50 7.67 24.10 -3.00
C ARG A 50 7.38 23.23 -1.79
N ALA A 51 7.15 21.94 -2.04
CA ALA A 51 7.10 20.89 -1.03
C ALA A 51 8.31 19.96 -1.19
N GLN A 52 9.07 19.75 -0.12
CA GLN A 52 10.22 18.85 -0.13
C GLN A 52 9.79 17.42 0.24
N LEU A 53 10.14 16.45 -0.61
CA LEU A 53 9.95 15.03 -0.36
C LEU A 53 11.33 14.33 -0.31
N ASN A 54 11.35 13.01 -0.24
CA ASN A 54 12.59 12.24 -0.01
C ASN A 54 13.63 12.43 -1.13
N ASN A 55 13.26 12.13 -2.38
CA ASN A 55 14.20 12.13 -3.52
C ASN A 55 13.92 13.25 -4.55
N TYR A 56 12.85 14.00 -4.32
CA TYR A 56 12.34 15.03 -5.22
C TYR A 56 11.66 16.12 -4.41
N TYR A 57 11.36 17.24 -5.05
CA TYR A 57 10.49 18.27 -4.51
C TYR A 57 9.42 18.62 -5.54
N ILE A 58 8.30 19.14 -5.07
CA ILE A 58 7.25 19.68 -5.92
C ILE A 58 7.43 21.19 -5.99
N ASP A 59 7.61 21.70 -7.20
CA ASP A 59 7.61 23.11 -7.53
C ASP A 59 6.18 23.51 -7.91
N PHE A 60 5.52 24.29 -7.06
CA PHE A 60 4.11 24.65 -7.25
C PHE A 60 3.92 25.71 -8.32
N ASP A 61 4.91 26.61 -8.49
CA ASP A 61 4.85 27.68 -9.48
C ASP A 61 4.88 27.12 -10.92
N SER A 62 5.65 26.05 -11.11
CA SER A 62 5.79 25.38 -12.42
C SER A 62 4.99 24.09 -12.56
N SER A 63 4.23 23.70 -11.53
CA SER A 63 3.49 22.43 -11.42
C SER A 63 4.33 21.23 -11.83
N LYS A 64 5.54 21.13 -11.27
CA LYS A 64 6.50 20.06 -11.61
C LYS A 64 7.09 19.39 -10.38
N GLN A 65 7.22 18.08 -10.46
CA GLN A 65 8.13 17.32 -9.65
C GLN A 65 9.55 17.46 -10.22
N VAL A 66 10.55 17.69 -9.37
CA VAL A 66 11.95 17.79 -9.78
C VAL A 66 12.82 16.92 -8.86
N SER A 67 13.66 16.07 -9.44
CA SER A 67 14.61 15.27 -8.66
C SER A 67 15.68 16.13 -8.00
N ILE A 68 15.98 15.86 -6.74
CA ILE A 68 17.04 16.55 -5.99
C ILE A 68 18.42 16.24 -6.58
N LYS A 69 18.59 15.02 -7.12
CA LYS A 69 19.89 14.54 -7.64
C LYS A 69 20.15 14.99 -9.08
N ASP A 70 19.10 15.24 -9.85
CA ASP A 70 19.19 15.57 -11.27
C ASP A 70 18.03 16.48 -11.69
N ASN A 71 18.29 17.78 -11.83
CA ASN A 71 17.28 18.78 -12.20
C ASN A 71 16.69 18.58 -13.61
N ASN A 72 17.30 17.74 -14.46
CA ASN A 72 16.72 17.39 -15.76
C ASN A 72 15.64 16.32 -15.63
N LYS A 73 15.66 15.53 -14.55
CA LYS A 73 14.60 14.58 -14.22
C LYS A 73 13.45 15.32 -13.54
N ARG A 74 12.52 15.78 -14.36
CA ARG A 74 11.32 16.49 -13.95
C ARG A 74 10.08 15.93 -14.64
N ARG A 75 8.94 16.03 -13.98
CA ARG A 75 7.66 15.51 -14.49
C ARG A 75 6.52 16.44 -14.09
N PRO A 76 5.45 16.58 -14.91
CA PRO A 76 4.26 17.32 -14.51
C PRO A 76 3.59 16.72 -13.29
N VAL A 77 2.99 17.60 -12.48
CA VAL A 77 2.12 17.22 -11.36
C VAL A 77 0.79 17.95 -11.45
N LYS A 78 -0.24 17.39 -10.83
CA LYS A 78 -1.53 18.05 -10.68
C LYS A 78 -2.15 17.77 -9.33
N ARG A 79 -2.94 18.73 -8.86
CA ARG A 79 -3.80 18.61 -7.69
C ARG A 79 -5.23 18.36 -8.17
N VAL A 80 -5.85 17.29 -7.70
CA VAL A 80 -7.22 16.94 -8.05
C VAL A 80 -8.08 17.00 -6.79
N VAL A 81 -9.21 17.71 -6.87
CA VAL A 81 -10.17 17.80 -5.77
C VAL A 81 -11.33 16.89 -6.09
N HIS A 82 -11.68 16.08 -5.12
CA HIS A 82 -12.66 15.05 -5.25
C HIS A 82 -13.78 15.19 -4.23
N ASN A 83 -15.00 14.85 -4.63
CA ASN A 83 -16.10 14.69 -3.69
C ASN A 83 -15.92 13.34 -2.96
N LYS A 84 -15.87 13.40 -1.63
CA LYS A 84 -15.58 12.26 -0.75
C LYS A 84 -16.65 11.17 -0.83
N GLU A 85 -17.92 11.53 -1.02
CA GLU A 85 -19.01 10.55 -1.17
C GLU A 85 -18.89 9.75 -2.48
N SER A 86 -18.44 10.41 -3.55
CA SER A 86 -18.23 9.76 -4.84
C SER A 86 -17.00 8.86 -4.82
N TRP A 87 -15.96 9.23 -4.08
CA TRP A 87 -14.74 8.42 -3.90
C TRP A 87 -14.96 7.19 -3.05
N ILE A 88 -15.61 7.32 -1.89
CA ILE A 88 -15.93 6.17 -1.03
C ILE A 88 -16.73 5.13 -1.80
N LYS A 89 -17.65 5.57 -2.68
CA LYS A 89 -18.40 4.68 -3.56
C LYS A 89 -17.51 3.99 -4.62
N TYR A 90 -16.51 4.67 -5.16
CA TYR A 90 -15.61 4.13 -6.17
C TYR A 90 -14.56 3.18 -5.56
N GLU A 91 -13.91 3.58 -4.47
CA GLU A 91 -13.04 2.76 -3.62
C GLU A 91 -13.78 1.54 -3.09
N GLY A 92 -15.01 1.70 -2.60
CA GLY A 92 -15.86 0.57 -2.20
C GLY A 92 -16.09 -0.42 -3.35
N LYS A 93 -16.34 0.09 -4.57
CA LYS A 93 -16.54 -0.76 -5.76
C LYS A 93 -15.26 -1.44 -6.26
N LEU A 94 -14.09 -0.79 -6.15
CA LEU A 94 -12.79 -1.40 -6.46
C LEU A 94 -12.36 -2.40 -5.38
N GLY A 95 -12.62 -2.07 -4.11
CA GLY A 95 -12.33 -2.86 -2.94
C GLY A 95 -13.19 -4.12 -2.86
N GLU A 96 -14.50 -4.04 -3.14
CA GLU A 96 -15.45 -5.16 -3.07
C GLU A 96 -15.07 -6.37 -3.94
N GLY A 97 -14.26 -6.19 -4.99
CA GLY A 97 -13.87 -7.30 -5.87
C GLY A 97 -12.74 -8.18 -5.34
N TYR A 98 -11.79 -7.63 -4.58
CA TYR A 98 -10.57 -8.35 -4.16
C TYR A 98 -10.18 -8.07 -2.70
N PHE A 99 -10.13 -6.80 -2.28
CA PHE A 99 -9.77 -6.43 -0.92
C PHE A 99 -10.88 -6.68 0.09
N GLY A 100 -12.14 -6.48 -0.28
CA GLY A 100 -13.32 -6.76 0.54
C GLY A 100 -13.41 -8.24 0.87
N LYS A 101 -13.14 -9.11 -0.12
CA LYS A 101 -13.02 -10.56 0.11
C LYS A 101 -11.85 -10.90 1.03
N ILE A 102 -10.67 -10.31 0.82
CA ILE A 102 -9.51 -10.51 1.71
C ILE A 102 -9.82 -10.05 3.14
N ILE A 103 -10.50 -8.92 3.33
CA ILE A 103 -10.85 -8.38 4.64
C ILE A 103 -11.95 -9.21 5.30
N GLU A 104 -12.96 -9.66 4.56
CA GLU A 104 -14.04 -10.51 5.06
C GLU A 104 -13.54 -11.92 5.41
N ASP A 105 -12.71 -12.50 4.55
CA ASP A 105 -11.96 -13.72 4.84
C ASP A 105 -11.07 -13.49 6.08
N SER A 106 -10.33 -12.38 6.17
CA SER A 106 -9.49 -12.04 7.33
C SER A 106 -10.29 -11.91 8.63
N LYS A 107 -11.47 -11.29 8.62
CA LYS A 107 -12.32 -11.17 9.81
C LYS A 107 -12.80 -12.53 10.30
N THR A 108 -13.06 -13.46 9.38
CA THR A 108 -13.37 -14.86 9.69
C THR A 108 -12.14 -15.58 10.27
N TYR A 109 -10.92 -15.23 9.84
CA TYR A 109 -9.68 -15.75 10.39
C TYR A 109 -9.32 -15.14 11.77
N TYR A 110 -9.54 -13.85 12.00
CA TYR A 110 -9.14 -13.15 13.23
C TYR A 110 -10.13 -13.32 14.40
N SER A 111 -11.40 -13.67 14.15
CA SER A 111 -12.40 -13.85 15.22
C SER A 111 -12.19 -15.13 16.06
N ASP A 112 -11.35 -16.06 15.59
CA ASP A 112 -10.88 -17.18 16.40
C ASP A 112 -9.40 -16.94 16.75
N SER A 113 -9.20 -16.26 17.88
CA SER A 113 -7.93 -15.74 18.44
C SER A 113 -6.79 -16.77 18.66
N SER A 114 -6.82 -17.90 17.98
CA SER A 114 -5.77 -18.92 18.02
C SER A 114 -5.49 -19.65 16.70
N ARG A 115 -6.20 -19.39 15.58
CA ARG A 115 -6.08 -20.25 14.38
C ARG A 115 -6.04 -19.54 13.01
N GLY A 116 -6.36 -18.26 12.92
CA GLY A 116 -6.61 -17.58 11.64
C GLY A 116 -5.45 -17.43 10.65
N ALA A 117 -4.28 -17.04 11.13
CA ALA A 117 -3.18 -16.60 10.27
C ALA A 117 -1.94 -17.52 10.31
N ILE A 118 -2.06 -18.74 10.85
CA ILE A 118 -0.94 -19.68 11.03
C ILE A 118 -0.14 -19.90 9.75
N ARG A 119 -0.78 -19.89 8.58
CA ARG A 119 -0.12 -20.13 7.28
C ARG A 119 0.70 -18.95 6.75
N TRP A 120 0.53 -17.77 7.35
CA TRP A 120 1.28 -16.55 7.04
C TRP A 120 2.20 -16.15 8.20
N LEU A 121 2.10 -16.80 9.36
CA LEU A 121 3.01 -16.58 10.48
C LEU A 121 4.38 -17.18 10.16
N ALA A 122 5.41 -16.41 10.47
CA ALA A 122 6.78 -16.87 10.40
C ALA A 122 7.00 -18.02 11.41
N PRO A 123 7.84 -19.01 11.08
CA PRO A 123 8.00 -20.21 11.89
C PRO A 123 8.35 -19.89 13.33
N GLU A 124 9.21 -18.91 13.58
CA GLU A 124 9.62 -18.48 14.91
C GLU A 124 8.42 -18.03 15.78
N LEU A 125 7.43 -17.37 15.18
CA LEU A 125 6.19 -16.94 15.83
C LEU A 125 5.16 -18.07 16.03
N CYS A 126 5.31 -19.20 15.33
CA CYS A 126 4.41 -20.34 15.46
C CYS A 126 4.68 -21.18 16.71
N PHE A 127 5.90 -21.11 17.27
CA PHE A 127 6.34 -21.99 18.36
C PHE A 127 6.43 -21.30 19.71
N ASP A 128 6.78 -20.01 19.75
CA ASP A 128 6.93 -19.26 20.98
C ASP A 128 6.03 -18.02 20.99
N ARG A 129 5.02 -18.03 21.86
CA ARG A 129 4.11 -16.90 22.04
C ARG A 129 4.77 -15.67 22.70
N SER A 130 5.99 -15.82 23.21
CA SER A 130 6.78 -14.74 23.79
C SER A 130 7.66 -14.03 22.76
N GLU A 131 7.89 -14.64 21.60
CA GLU A 131 8.58 -13.99 20.49
C GLU A 131 7.70 -12.90 19.89
N ARG A 132 8.33 -11.76 19.59
CA ARG A 132 7.65 -10.60 19.00
C ARG A 132 7.90 -10.59 17.51
N CYS A 133 6.91 -10.10 16.75
CA CYS A 133 7.08 -9.83 15.33
C CYS A 133 8.36 -9.03 15.11
N SER A 134 9.19 -9.53 14.20
CA SER A 134 10.43 -8.91 13.77
C SER A 134 10.34 -8.52 12.29
N PHE A 135 11.29 -7.73 11.82
CA PHE A 135 11.41 -7.42 10.40
C PHE A 135 11.46 -8.69 9.53
N SER A 136 12.16 -9.73 9.99
CA SER A 136 12.24 -11.00 9.27
C SER A 136 10.88 -11.72 9.22
N SER A 137 10.09 -11.60 10.29
CA SER A 137 8.74 -12.16 10.35
C SER A 137 7.79 -11.44 9.38
N ASP A 138 7.93 -10.13 9.24
CA ASP A 138 7.16 -9.34 8.26
C ASP A 138 7.53 -9.68 6.82
N VAL A 139 8.82 -9.92 6.54
CA VAL A 139 9.29 -10.39 5.22
C VAL A 139 8.72 -11.76 4.87
N TRP A 140 8.63 -12.68 5.84
CA TRP A 140 7.99 -13.99 5.65
C TRP A 140 6.51 -13.86 5.30
N ALA A 141 5.76 -13.08 6.09
CA ALA A 141 4.34 -12.84 5.87
C ALA A 141 4.09 -12.22 4.48
N PHE A 142 4.94 -11.27 4.07
CA PHE A 142 4.90 -10.67 2.74
C PHE A 142 5.13 -11.69 1.63
N GLY A 143 6.09 -12.61 1.79
CA GLY A 143 6.30 -13.73 0.86
C GLY A 143 5.06 -14.62 0.71
N CYS A 144 4.37 -14.91 1.80
CA CYS A 144 3.12 -15.67 1.78
C CYS A 144 2.01 -14.94 1.01
N VAL A 145 1.88 -13.61 1.19
CA VAL A 145 0.93 -12.77 0.44
C VAL A 145 1.25 -12.75 -1.05
N LEU A 146 2.52 -12.62 -1.44
CA LEU A 146 2.93 -12.71 -2.85
C LEU A 146 2.55 -14.06 -3.48
N LEU A 147 2.83 -15.17 -2.79
CA LEU A 147 2.48 -16.52 -3.23
C LEU A 147 0.97 -16.67 -3.42
N GLU A 148 0.18 -16.16 -2.49
CA GLU A 148 -1.27 -16.16 -2.57
C GLU A 148 -1.77 -15.35 -3.76
N MET A 149 -1.22 -14.15 -4.00
CA MET A 149 -1.62 -13.32 -5.13
C MET A 149 -1.31 -13.97 -6.48
N MET A 150 -0.14 -14.61 -6.61
CA MET A 150 0.29 -15.30 -7.83
C MET A 150 -0.54 -16.56 -8.10
N THR A 151 -0.83 -17.34 -7.06
CA THR A 151 -1.49 -18.65 -7.20
C THR A 151 -3.01 -18.58 -7.05
N LYS A 152 -3.54 -17.47 -6.54
CA LYS A 152 -4.94 -17.26 -6.13
C LYS A 152 -5.42 -18.33 -5.14
N LYS A 153 -4.52 -18.86 -4.32
CA LYS A 153 -4.75 -19.94 -3.37
C LYS A 153 -4.06 -19.64 -2.05
N VAL A 154 -4.68 -20.08 -0.96
CA VAL A 154 -4.10 -20.00 0.39
C VAL A 154 -2.70 -20.65 0.41
N PRO A 155 -1.68 -19.99 0.98
CA PRO A 155 -0.33 -20.53 1.08
C PRO A 155 -0.31 -21.92 1.72
N TRP A 156 0.54 -22.80 1.18
CA TRP A 156 0.79 -24.15 1.71
C TRP A 156 -0.39 -25.13 1.69
N ARG A 157 -1.60 -24.72 1.28
CA ARG A 157 -2.82 -25.54 1.32
C ARG A 157 -2.76 -26.82 0.48
N LYS A 158 -1.93 -26.84 -0.58
CA LYS A 158 -1.73 -28.04 -1.41
C LYS A 158 -0.79 -29.07 -0.78
N ILE A 159 0.03 -28.64 0.18
CA ILE A 159 1.08 -29.44 0.78
C ILE A 159 0.62 -29.93 2.16
N TYR A 160 -0.07 -29.07 2.91
CA TYR A 160 -0.59 -29.37 4.24
C TYR A 160 -2.08 -29.02 4.30
N GLU A 161 -2.92 -30.04 4.43
CA GLU A 161 -4.37 -29.85 4.57
C GLU A 161 -4.71 -29.30 5.96
N ASP A 162 -3.99 -29.76 7.00
CA ASP A 162 -4.14 -29.30 8.37
C ASP A 162 -3.05 -28.28 8.76
N ASN A 163 -3.43 -27.31 9.61
CA ASN A 163 -2.50 -26.33 10.15
C ASN A 163 -1.48 -26.98 11.10
N GLN A 164 -1.85 -28.08 11.78
CA GLN A 164 -0.92 -28.77 12.67
C GLN A 164 0.20 -29.48 11.91
N GLU A 165 -0.10 -30.06 10.73
CA GLU A 165 0.91 -30.66 9.85
C GLU A 165 1.90 -29.61 9.35
N LEU A 166 1.41 -28.43 8.95
CA LEU A 166 2.27 -27.31 8.57
C LEU A 166 3.18 -26.86 9.71
N ILE A 167 2.62 -26.69 10.92
CA ILE A 167 3.41 -26.30 12.11
C ILE A 167 4.50 -27.34 12.39
N ASN A 168 4.18 -28.63 12.31
CA ASN A 168 5.16 -29.70 12.56
C ASN A 168 6.27 -29.70 11.50
N ALA A 169 5.94 -29.51 10.22
CA ALA A 169 6.93 -29.44 9.16
C ALA A 169 7.87 -28.24 9.31
N LEU A 170 7.31 -27.07 9.66
CA LEU A 170 8.11 -25.88 9.95
C LEU A 170 8.99 -26.04 11.20
N ALA A 171 8.60 -26.92 12.15
CA ALA A 171 9.37 -27.21 13.34
C ALA A 171 10.56 -28.13 13.06
N ASP A 172 10.38 -29.11 12.16
CA ASP A 172 11.41 -30.06 11.77
C ASP A 172 12.55 -29.38 11.01
N GLU A 173 12.25 -28.40 10.15
CA GLU A 173 13.27 -27.59 9.44
C GLU A 173 14.15 -26.74 10.37
N ARG A 174 13.70 -26.44 11.61
CA ARG A 174 14.49 -25.69 12.59
C ARG A 174 15.52 -26.55 13.32
N ASN A 175 15.29 -27.86 13.40
CA ASN A 175 16.09 -28.80 14.21
C ASN A 175 17.02 -29.69 13.37
N GLY A 176 17.03 -29.55 12.04
CA GLY A 176 17.95 -30.22 11.12
C GLY A 176 19.13 -29.34 10.73
#